data_AF-A0A1E4K650-F1
#
_entry.id   AF-A0A1E4K650-F1
#
_cell.length_a   1.000
_cell.length_b   1.000
_cell.length_c   1.000
_cell.angle_alpha   90.00
_cell.angle_beta   90.00
_cell.angle_gamma   90.00
#
_symmetry.space_group_name_H-M   'P 1'
#
loop_
_entity.id
_entity.type
_entity.pdbx_description
1 polymer ?
#
loop_
_entity_poly.entity_id
_entity_poly.type
_entity_poly.pdbx_seq_one_letter_code
_entity_poly.pdbx_strand_id
1 'polypeptide(L)'
;MHATGIRYILVGAVLLTGCATTGDPQSGGLFGWSENKARERQHELARRDRAAHDRAADEQARSAALRGQQDALDAEAQQLQQELVRLQQENRTLDARLRKLLQQRRMAEGERQRLQSVLDENTAWLAAQAAAPAARDDDVASRRRSADQASRRNERLQREVGALLSR
;
A
#
# COMPACT_ATOMS: atom_id res chain seq x y z
N MET A 1 18.57 12.34 74.95
CA MET A 1 18.83 10.91 74.63
C MET A 1 20.32 10.74 74.54
N HIS A 2 20.86 9.99 75.50
CA HIS A 2 22.27 9.90 75.83
C HIS A 2 23.04 8.90 74.97
N ALA A 3 24.36 9.08 75.01
CA ALA A 3 25.40 8.06 75.01
C ALA A 3 25.95 7.58 73.65
N THR A 4 26.98 8.30 73.22
CA THR A 4 28.30 7.74 72.91
C THR A 4 28.68 6.48 73.71
N GLY A 5 29.21 5.46 73.04
CA GLY A 5 30.11 4.43 73.58
C GLY A 5 31.04 3.97 72.44
N ILE A 6 32.28 4.46 72.34
CA ILE A 6 33.50 3.92 73.00
C ILE A 6 33.70 2.45 72.58
N ARG A 7 34.41 2.18 71.47
CA ARG A 7 35.88 1.99 71.38
C ARG A 7 36.45 1.09 72.50
N TYR A 8 36.86 -0.13 72.16
CA TYR A 8 38.27 -0.56 72.15
C TYR A 8 38.45 -2.09 72.35
N ILE A 9 39.30 -2.63 71.46
CA ILE A 9 40.30 -3.68 71.69
C ILE A 9 39.76 -5.08 71.99
N LEU A 10 39.83 -5.92 70.95
CA LEU A 10 40.52 -7.20 71.11
C LEU A 10 41.47 -7.39 69.92
N VAL A 11 42.68 -6.87 70.12
CA VAL A 11 43.92 -7.33 69.51
C VAL A 11 44.04 -8.81 69.87
N GLY A 12 43.81 -9.68 68.89
CA GLY A 12 43.96 -11.13 69.01
C GLY A 12 44.73 -11.63 67.80
N ALA A 13 46.04 -11.62 67.93
CA ALA A 13 46.98 -12.16 66.95
C ALA A 13 46.60 -13.60 66.57
N VAL A 14 46.23 -13.80 65.31
CA VAL A 14 46.54 -15.02 64.55
C VAL A 14 47.21 -14.57 63.24
N LEU A 15 48.40 -14.01 63.40
CA LEU A 15 49.45 -14.17 62.40
C LEU A 15 49.87 -15.64 62.47
N LEU A 16 49.94 -16.32 61.32
CA LEU A 16 50.51 -17.66 61.06
C LEU A 16 49.53 -18.83 60.83
N THR A 17 48.50 -18.66 60.00
CA THR A 17 48.00 -19.78 59.18
C THR A 17 47.72 -19.33 57.75
N GLY A 18 48.75 -19.50 56.90
CA GLY A 18 48.61 -19.56 55.45
C GLY A 18 48.15 -18.26 54.79
N CYS A 19 49.11 -17.42 54.40
CA CYS A 19 49.07 -16.93 53.03
C CYS A 19 49.17 -18.18 52.13
N ALA A 20 48.05 -18.91 52.00
CA ALA A 20 47.83 -19.69 50.80
C ALA A 20 48.03 -18.66 49.69
N THR A 21 49.09 -18.85 48.91
CA THR A 21 49.19 -18.26 47.59
C THR A 21 47.93 -18.73 46.87
N THR A 22 46.88 -17.94 47.01
CA THR A 22 45.62 -18.12 46.31
C THR A 22 46.03 -18.08 44.87
N GLY A 23 46.06 -19.25 44.25
CA GLY A 23 46.65 -19.47 42.94
C GLY A 23 45.84 -18.75 41.89
N ASP A 24 45.99 -17.42 41.84
CA ASP A 24 45.74 -16.68 40.62
C ASP A 24 46.84 -17.12 39.65
N PRO A 25 46.49 -17.89 38.60
CA PRO A 25 47.46 -18.40 37.63
C PRO A 25 48.14 -17.27 36.82
N GLN A 26 47.69 -16.01 36.97
CA GLN A 26 48.35 -14.83 36.42
C GLN A 26 49.36 -14.17 37.38
N SER A 27 49.35 -14.51 38.68
CA SER A 27 50.19 -13.89 39.72
C SER A 27 51.53 -14.61 40.01
N GLY A 28 51.92 -15.58 39.17
CA GLY A 28 53.10 -16.41 39.40
C GLY A 28 54.43 -15.64 39.35
N GLY A 29 54.93 -15.24 40.52
CA GLY A 29 56.29 -14.71 40.70
C GLY A 29 57.39 -15.73 40.32
N LEU A 30 58.63 -15.24 40.33
CA LEU A 30 59.88 -15.81 39.78
C LEU A 30 60.17 -17.31 40.07
N PHE A 31 59.46 -17.95 41.00
CA PHE A 31 59.66 -19.34 41.44
C PHE A 31 58.55 -20.33 40.99
N GLY A 32 57.51 -19.89 40.27
CA GLY A 32 56.38 -20.73 39.85
C GLY A 32 56.38 -21.22 38.40
N TRP A 33 57.42 -20.91 37.62
CA TRP A 33 57.47 -21.17 36.18
C TRP A 33 58.14 -22.52 35.90
N SER A 34 57.34 -23.58 35.73
CA SER A 34 57.82 -24.81 35.11
C SER A 34 57.51 -24.79 33.62
N GLU A 35 58.41 -25.33 32.80
CA GLU A 35 58.27 -25.43 31.34
C GLU A 35 56.93 -26.09 30.93
N ASN A 36 56.47 -27.07 31.72
CA ASN A 36 55.18 -27.73 31.51
C ASN A 36 53.98 -26.78 31.73
N LYS A 37 53.99 -25.94 32.76
CA LYS A 37 52.93 -24.92 32.98
C LYS A 37 52.94 -23.83 31.92
N ALA A 38 54.11 -23.49 31.37
CA ALA A 38 54.21 -22.56 30.26
C ALA A 38 53.58 -23.15 28.98
N ARG A 39 53.91 -24.40 28.63
CA ARG A 39 53.31 -25.13 27.51
C ARG A 39 51.79 -25.26 27.65
N GLU A 40 51.30 -25.62 28.83
CA GLU A 40 49.86 -25.73 29.08
C GLU A 40 49.12 -24.40 28.86
N ARG A 41 49.68 -23.29 29.33
CA ARG A 41 49.12 -21.94 29.09
C ARG A 41 49.13 -21.56 27.60
N GLN A 42 50.19 -21.88 26.88
CA GLN A 42 50.25 -21.65 25.43
C GLN A 42 49.19 -22.47 24.69
N HIS A 43 49.00 -23.74 25.06
CA HIS A 43 47.94 -24.57 24.49
C HIS A 43 46.54 -24.02 24.82
N GLU A 44 46.30 -23.59 26.06
CA GLU A 44 45.03 -22.99 26.45
C GLU A 44 44.76 -21.69 25.69
N LEU A 45 45.75 -20.80 25.56
CA LEU A 45 45.63 -19.59 24.76
C LEU A 45 45.34 -19.91 23.29
N ALA A 46 46.05 -20.88 22.70
CA ALA A 46 45.81 -21.30 21.32
C ALA A 46 44.40 -21.88 21.12
N ARG A 47 43.86 -22.61 22.12
CA ARG A 47 42.47 -23.10 22.08
C ARG A 47 41.48 -21.94 22.12
N ARG A 48 41.68 -20.97 23.02
CA ARG A 48 40.81 -19.78 23.14
C ARG A 48 40.85 -18.93 21.89
N ASP A 49 42.03 -18.74 21.32
CA ASP A 49 42.24 -17.95 20.10
C ASP A 49 41.50 -18.58 18.91
N ARG A 50 41.66 -19.90 18.71
CA ARG A 50 40.87 -20.63 17.69
C ARG A 50 39.37 -20.51 17.92
N ALA A 51 38.90 -20.74 19.15
CA ALA A 51 37.48 -20.62 19.47
C ALA A 51 36.94 -19.19 19.28
N ALA A 52 37.77 -18.16 19.51
CA ALA A 52 37.40 -16.77 19.24
C ALA A 52 37.32 -16.49 17.74
N HIS A 53 38.27 -17.02 16.95
CA HIS A 53 38.25 -16.94 15.49
C HIS A 53 37.03 -17.64 14.88
N ASP A 54 36.68 -18.83 15.35
CA ASP A 54 35.51 -19.58 14.88
C ASP A 54 34.22 -18.79 15.16
N ARG A 55 34.07 -18.24 16.37
CA ARG A 55 32.91 -17.39 16.71
C ARG A 55 32.84 -16.13 15.86
N ALA A 56 33.98 -15.48 15.61
CA ALA A 56 34.02 -14.30 14.76
C ALA A 56 33.60 -14.61 13.32
N ALA A 57 34.04 -15.75 12.78
CA ALA A 57 33.63 -16.23 11.46
C ALA A 57 32.12 -16.53 11.42
N ASP A 58 31.57 -17.20 12.44
CA ASP A 58 30.14 -17.48 12.54
C ASP A 58 29.29 -16.20 12.59
N GLU A 59 29.69 -15.23 13.42
CA GLU A 59 28.97 -13.95 13.52
C GLU A 59 29.08 -13.11 12.25
N GLN A 60 30.22 -13.17 11.55
CA GLN A 60 30.37 -12.53 10.25
C GLN A 60 29.47 -13.17 9.20
N ALA A 61 29.36 -14.51 9.19
CA ALA A 61 28.46 -15.23 8.29
C ALA A 61 26.99 -14.90 8.58
N ARG A 62 26.59 -14.87 9.86
CA ARG A 62 25.24 -14.45 10.28
C ARG A 62 24.93 -13.02 9.86
N SER A 63 25.87 -12.11 10.08
CA SER A 63 25.72 -10.70 9.70
C SER A 63 25.57 -10.53 8.18
N ALA A 64 26.33 -11.28 7.39
CA ALA A 64 26.20 -11.27 5.94
C ALA A 64 24.85 -11.82 5.48
N ALA A 65 24.38 -12.92 6.08
CA ALA A 65 23.07 -13.49 5.78
C ALA A 65 21.91 -12.53 6.12
N LEU A 66 21.98 -11.89 7.28
CA LEU A 66 20.98 -10.90 7.70
C LEU A 66 20.95 -9.67 6.78
N ARG A 67 22.12 -9.18 6.34
CA ARG A 67 22.17 -8.10 5.34
C ARG A 67 21.55 -8.52 4.02
N GLY A 68 21.84 -9.72 3.54
CA GLY A 68 21.21 -10.25 2.33
C GLY A 68 19.68 -10.36 2.45
N GLN A 69 19.16 -10.74 3.62
CA GLN A 69 17.72 -10.74 3.88
C GLN A 69 17.14 -9.33 3.92
N GLN A 70 17.83 -8.37 4.53
CA GLN A 70 17.42 -6.97 4.53
C GLN A 70 17.35 -6.41 3.11
N ASP A 71 18.38 -6.61 2.30
CA ASP A 71 18.42 -6.16 0.91
C ASP A 71 17.28 -6.77 0.08
N ALA A 72 16.96 -8.05 0.30
CA ALA A 72 15.85 -8.73 -0.37
C ALA A 72 14.49 -8.15 0.03
N LEU A 73 14.28 -7.92 1.33
CA LEU A 73 13.04 -7.32 1.84
C LEU A 73 12.88 -5.86 1.38
N ASP A 74 13.98 -5.09 1.32
CA ASP A 74 13.96 -3.72 0.82
C ASP A 74 13.62 -3.68 -0.68
N ALA A 75 14.15 -4.62 -1.46
CA ALA A 75 13.80 -4.77 -2.87
C ALA A 75 12.31 -5.14 -3.06
N GLU A 76 11.79 -6.07 -2.26
CA GLU A 76 10.37 -6.44 -2.27
C GLU A 76 9.47 -5.26 -1.88
N ALA A 77 9.84 -4.52 -0.83
CA ALA A 77 9.11 -3.34 -0.39
C ALA A 77 9.04 -2.26 -1.49
N GLN A 78 10.16 -2.04 -2.20
CA GLN A 78 10.19 -1.12 -3.34
C GLN A 78 9.29 -1.58 -4.50
N GLN A 79 9.29 -2.88 -4.82
CA GLN A 79 8.41 -3.44 -5.86
C GLN A 79 6.94 -3.26 -5.49
N LEU A 80 6.55 -3.61 -4.26
CA LEU A 80 5.18 -3.43 -3.77
C LEU A 80 4.75 -1.96 -3.78
N GLN A 81 5.67 -1.04 -3.44
CA GLN A 81 5.38 0.39 -3.48
C GLN A 81 5.14 0.89 -4.92
N GLN A 82 5.92 0.40 -5.89
CA GLN A 82 5.71 0.72 -7.32
C GLN A 82 4.36 0.18 -7.82
N GLU A 83 4.02 -1.06 -7.44
CA GLU A 83 2.74 -1.67 -7.80
C GLU A 83 1.56 -0.91 -7.20
N LEU A 84 1.66 -0.48 -5.95
CA LEU A 84 0.65 0.35 -5.29
C LEU A 84 0.44 1.68 -6.03
N VAL A 85 1.52 2.36 -6.42
CA VAL A 85 1.44 3.60 -7.21
C VAL A 85 0.77 3.34 -8.56
N ARG A 86 1.12 2.24 -9.24
CA ARG A 86 0.49 1.86 -10.51
C ARG A 86 -1.01 1.63 -10.34
N LEU A 87 -1.43 0.83 -9.36
CA LEU A 87 -2.84 0.55 -9.09
C LEU A 87 -3.64 1.81 -8.73
N GLN A 88 -3.01 2.77 -8.03
CA GLN A 88 -3.64 4.06 -7.75
C GLN A 88 -3.86 4.89 -9.03
N GLN A 89 -2.90 4.88 -9.97
CA GLN A 89 -3.06 5.57 -11.25
C GLN A 89 -4.14 4.92 -12.13
N GLU A 90 -4.20 3.59 -12.14
CA GLU A 90 -5.24 2.84 -12.84
C GLU A 90 -6.63 3.17 -12.27
N ASN A 91 -6.79 3.18 -10.93
CA ASN A 91 -8.04 3.58 -10.28
C ASN A 91 -8.46 5.01 -10.65
N ARG A 92 -7.55 5.98 -10.60
CA ARG A 92 -7.85 7.37 -11.01
C ARG A 92 -8.30 7.46 -12.47
N THR A 93 -7.71 6.65 -13.34
CA THR A 93 -8.06 6.60 -14.76
C THR A 93 -9.45 5.99 -14.95
N LEU A 94 -9.76 4.91 -14.23
CA LEU A 94 -11.08 4.29 -14.25
C LEU A 94 -12.15 5.23 -13.70
N ASP A 95 -11.89 5.95 -12.61
CA ASP A 95 -12.79 6.97 -12.06
C ASP A 95 -13.08 8.10 -13.05
N ALA A 96 -12.05 8.59 -13.74
CA ALA A 96 -12.22 9.62 -14.76
C ALA A 96 -13.08 9.10 -15.94
N ARG A 97 -12.84 7.86 -16.38
CA ARG A 97 -13.67 7.20 -17.41
C ARG A 97 -15.11 7.04 -16.96
N LEU A 98 -15.34 6.59 -15.72
CA LEU A 98 -16.67 6.43 -15.16
C LEU A 98 -17.41 7.76 -15.10
N ARG A 99 -16.77 8.83 -14.63
CA ARG A 99 -17.35 10.19 -14.63
C ARG A 99 -17.74 10.65 -16.04
N LYS A 100 -16.88 10.41 -17.02
CA LYS A 100 -17.15 10.75 -18.43
C LYS A 100 -18.36 9.96 -18.96
N LEU A 101 -18.44 8.66 -18.70
CA LEU A 101 -19.58 7.84 -19.11
C LEU A 101 -20.87 8.29 -18.44
N LEU A 102 -20.84 8.61 -17.14
CA LEU A 102 -22.00 9.15 -16.42
C LEU A 102 -22.44 10.51 -17.00
N GLN A 103 -21.51 11.39 -17.36
CA GLN A 103 -21.82 12.65 -18.02
C GLN A 103 -22.46 12.43 -19.39
N GLN A 104 -21.88 11.53 -20.21
CA GLN A 104 -22.42 11.18 -21.52
C GLN A 104 -23.84 10.61 -21.40
N ARG A 105 -24.08 9.74 -20.42
CA ARG A 105 -25.40 9.20 -20.12
C ARG A 105 -26.41 10.30 -19.77
N ARG A 106 -26.05 11.24 -18.89
CA ARG A 106 -26.93 12.37 -18.54
C ARG A 106 -27.27 13.24 -19.75
N MET A 107 -26.28 13.51 -20.62
CA MET A 107 -26.53 14.28 -21.85
C MET A 107 -27.46 13.53 -22.80
N ALA A 108 -27.25 12.23 -22.99
CA ALA A 108 -28.11 11.40 -23.83
C ALA A 108 -29.54 11.28 -23.27
N GLU A 109 -29.69 11.17 -21.96
CA GLU A 109 -31.01 11.19 -21.29
C GLU A 109 -31.72 12.53 -21.50
N GLY A 110 -31.02 13.66 -21.39
CA GLY A 110 -31.58 14.98 -21.68
C GLY A 110 -31.96 15.17 -23.15
N GLU A 111 -31.13 14.70 -24.08
CA GLU A 111 -31.44 14.71 -25.51
C GLU A 111 -32.68 13.87 -25.83
N ARG A 112 -32.78 12.68 -25.24
CA ARG A 112 -33.95 11.81 -25.38
C ARG A 112 -35.22 12.48 -24.87
N GLN A 113 -35.19 13.12 -23.70
CA GLN A 113 -36.35 13.84 -23.16
C GLN A 113 -36.78 14.97 -24.10
N ARG A 114 -35.82 15.72 -24.66
CA ARG A 114 -36.11 16.79 -25.62
C ARG A 114 -36.75 16.24 -26.91
N LEU A 115 -36.19 15.17 -27.48
CA LEU A 115 -36.75 14.54 -28.68
C LEU A 115 -38.16 14.00 -28.42
N GLN A 116 -38.40 13.44 -27.23
CA GLN A 116 -39.74 12.98 -26.84
C GLN A 116 -40.74 14.14 -26.77
N SER A 117 -40.38 15.27 -26.15
CA SER A 117 -41.24 16.47 -26.12
C SER A 117 -41.62 16.93 -27.53
N VAL A 118 -40.64 16.98 -28.45
CA VAL A 118 -40.88 17.38 -29.85
C VAL A 118 -41.79 16.38 -30.58
N LEU A 119 -41.63 15.08 -30.30
CA LEU A 119 -42.53 14.04 -30.84
C LEU A 119 -43.95 14.24 -30.34
N ASP A 120 -44.14 14.48 -29.05
CA ASP A 120 -45.45 14.67 -28.43
C ASP A 120 -46.13 15.94 -28.99
N GLU A 121 -45.39 17.06 -29.10
CA GLU A 121 -45.86 18.31 -29.72
C GLU A 121 -46.29 18.13 -31.18
N ASN A 122 -45.45 17.49 -32.01
CA ASN A 122 -45.79 17.23 -33.42
C ASN A 122 -47.01 16.31 -33.54
N THR A 123 -47.14 15.33 -32.65
CA THR A 123 -48.27 14.39 -32.64
C THR A 123 -49.57 15.11 -32.26
N ALA A 124 -49.52 15.99 -31.26
CA ALA A 124 -50.65 16.83 -30.89
C ALA A 124 -51.05 17.80 -32.02
N TRP A 125 -50.07 18.39 -32.70
CA TRP A 125 -50.32 19.27 -33.85
C TRP A 125 -51.00 18.52 -35.01
N LEU A 126 -50.52 17.32 -35.35
CA LEU A 126 -51.14 16.46 -36.36
C LEU A 126 -52.59 16.10 -36.00
N ALA A 127 -52.85 15.75 -34.74
CA ALA A 127 -54.19 15.45 -34.26
C ALA A 127 -55.13 16.67 -34.37
N ALA A 128 -54.66 17.86 -34.00
CA ALA A 128 -55.41 19.10 -34.13
C ALA A 128 -55.72 19.44 -35.59
N GLN A 129 -54.78 19.22 -36.50
CA GLN A 129 -54.99 19.46 -37.93
C GLN A 129 -55.96 18.46 -38.57
N ALA A 130 -55.95 17.20 -38.11
CA ALA A 130 -56.91 16.19 -38.54
C ALA A 130 -58.34 16.46 -38.04
N ALA A 131 -58.49 17.10 -36.87
CA ALA A 131 -59.79 17.46 -36.29
C ALA A 131 -60.37 18.78 -36.84
N ALA A 132 -59.61 19.55 -37.61
CA ALA A 132 -60.07 20.83 -38.16
C ALA A 132 -61.18 20.63 -39.22
N PRO A 133 -62.26 21.45 -39.21
CA PRO A 133 -63.34 21.33 -40.19
C PRO A 133 -62.82 21.54 -41.62
N ALA A 134 -63.46 20.85 -42.57
CA ALA A 134 -63.11 20.90 -43.99
C ALA A 134 -63.20 22.34 -44.53
N ALA A 135 -62.06 22.99 -44.70
CA ALA A 135 -61.94 24.23 -45.43
C ALA A 135 -61.83 23.94 -46.94
N ARG A 136 -61.98 24.97 -47.78
CA ARG A 136 -61.96 24.93 -49.26
C ARG A 136 -60.85 24.01 -49.82
N ASP A 137 -61.08 23.38 -50.97
CA ASP A 137 -60.22 22.33 -51.55
C ASP A 137 -58.72 22.69 -51.66
N ASP A 138 -58.36 23.95 -51.93
CA ASP A 138 -56.97 24.42 -51.96
C ASP A 138 -56.28 24.36 -50.59
N ASP A 139 -57.03 24.55 -49.50
CA ASP A 139 -56.55 24.44 -48.12
C ASP A 139 -56.36 22.96 -47.73
N VAL A 140 -57.19 22.05 -48.25
CA VAL A 140 -57.06 20.60 -47.99
C VAL A 140 -55.76 20.03 -48.57
N ALA A 141 -55.39 20.41 -49.81
CA ALA A 141 -54.14 19.95 -50.43
C ALA A 141 -52.90 20.53 -49.72
N SER A 142 -52.98 21.76 -49.20
CA SER A 142 -51.92 22.38 -48.40
C SER A 142 -51.75 21.69 -47.03
N ARG A 143 -52.87 21.40 -46.36
CA ARG A 143 -52.89 20.68 -45.07
C ARG A 143 -52.38 19.26 -45.19
N ARG A 144 -52.74 18.52 -46.25
CA ARG A 144 -52.22 17.16 -46.51
C ARG A 144 -50.70 17.14 -46.66
N ARG A 145 -50.13 18.05 -47.46
CA ARG A 145 -48.67 18.16 -47.62
C ARG A 145 -47.96 18.48 -46.31
N SER A 146 -48.55 19.37 -45.50
CA SER A 146 -48.00 19.73 -44.20
C SER A 146 -48.06 18.56 -43.19
N ALA A 147 -49.16 17.81 -43.17
CA ALA A 147 -49.32 16.61 -42.35
C ALA A 147 -48.34 15.49 -42.77
N ASP A 148 -48.17 15.26 -44.07
CA ASP A 148 -47.21 14.30 -44.60
C ASP A 148 -45.76 14.66 -44.20
N GLN A 149 -45.41 15.95 -44.25
CA GLN A 149 -44.10 16.44 -43.84
C GLN A 149 -43.86 16.25 -42.33
N ALA A 150 -44.86 16.54 -41.50
CA ALA A 150 -44.77 16.32 -40.05
C ALA A 150 -44.71 14.82 -39.68
N SER A 151 -45.44 13.96 -40.41
CA SER A 151 -45.40 12.51 -40.20
C SER A 151 -43.99 11.94 -40.49
N ARG A 152 -43.38 12.31 -41.63
CA ARG A 152 -42.00 11.93 -41.97
C ARG A 152 -40.98 12.42 -40.93
N ARG A 153 -41.21 13.61 -40.37
CA ARG A 153 -40.37 14.14 -39.27
C ARG A 153 -40.48 13.28 -38.01
N ASN A 154 -41.68 12.83 -37.66
CA ASN A 154 -41.89 11.93 -36.51
C ASN A 154 -41.23 10.56 -36.71
N GLU A 155 -41.35 9.96 -37.90
CA GLU A 155 -40.67 8.69 -38.20
C GLU A 155 -39.13 8.81 -38.10
N ARG A 156 -38.58 9.98 -38.47
CA ARG A 156 -37.16 10.26 -38.28
C ARG A 156 -36.79 10.37 -36.80
N LEU A 157 -37.54 11.16 -36.03
CA LEU A 157 -37.28 11.36 -34.60
C LEU A 157 -37.44 10.05 -33.80
N GLN A 158 -38.40 9.20 -34.14
CA GLN A 158 -38.57 7.88 -33.52
C GLN A 158 -37.35 6.96 -33.77
N ARG A 159 -36.77 7.01 -34.98
CA ARG A 159 -35.52 6.29 -35.28
C ARG A 159 -34.33 6.84 -34.49
N GLU A 160 -34.24 8.16 -34.34
CA GLU A 160 -33.18 8.81 -33.54
C GLU A 160 -33.31 8.43 -32.05
N VAL A 161 -34.52 8.45 -31.48
CA VAL A 161 -34.78 7.98 -30.11
C VAL A 161 -34.47 6.48 -29.95
N GLY A 162 -34.86 5.64 -30.92
CA GLY A 162 -34.54 4.21 -30.93
C GLY A 162 -33.04 3.94 -30.98
N ALA A 163 -32.29 4.72 -31.77
CA ALA A 163 -30.82 4.60 -31.86
C ALA A 163 -30.10 5.04 -30.57
N LEU A 164 -30.67 5.98 -29.82
CA LEU A 164 -30.16 6.36 -28.49
C LEU A 164 -30.47 5.32 -27.41
N LEU A 165 -31.51 4.49 -27.59
CA LEU A 165 -31.89 3.42 -26.67
C LEU A 165 -31.07 2.13 -26.83
N SER A 166 -30.51 1.90 -28.00
CA SER A 166 -29.74 0.69 -28.34
C SER A 166 -28.22 0.83 -28.13
N ARG A 167 -27.76 1.94 -27.57
CA ARG A 167 -26.34 2.24 -27.29
C ARG A 167 -26.05 2.11 -25.80
#